data_AF-A0A3N0EAA5-F1
#
_entry.id   AF-A0A3N0EAA5-F1
#
_cell.length_a   1.000
_cell.length_b   1.000
_cell.length_c   1.000
_cell.angle_alpha   90.00
_cell.angle_beta   90.00
_cell.angle_gamma   90.00
#
_symmetry.space_group_name_H-M   'P 1'
#
loop_
_entity.id
_entity.type
_entity.pdbx_description
1 polymer ?
#
loop_
_entity_poly.entity_id
_entity_poly.type
_entity_poly.pdbx_seq_one_letter_code
_entity_poly.pdbx_strand_id
1 'polypeptide(L)'
;MTSSDNERQQCECASFWGLVPDGETTWRVETTGCDSETSRTWAPGHDGKLKGHLIRWGVAGCWVFKTSGDVATGQGSAQWGRQLGWPDVAERIDPQD
;
A
#
# COMPACT_ATOMS: atom_id res chain seq x y z
N MET A 1 11.34 6.07 -36.49
CA MET A 1 10.15 5.35 -35.99
C MET A 1 10.27 5.32 -34.48
N THR A 2 9.72 6.31 -33.78
CA THR A 2 9.67 6.32 -32.31
C THR A 2 8.36 5.64 -31.92
N SER A 3 8.43 4.35 -31.61
CA SER A 3 7.31 3.66 -30.96
C SER A 3 7.16 4.29 -29.58
N SER A 4 6.18 5.17 -29.42
CA SER A 4 5.60 5.46 -28.12
C SER A 4 4.78 4.23 -27.74
N ASP A 5 5.48 3.17 -27.32
CA ASP A 5 4.82 2.05 -26.67
C ASP A 5 4.13 2.63 -25.45
N ASN A 6 2.82 2.44 -25.40
CA ASN A 6 2.00 2.77 -24.26
C ASN A 6 2.30 1.71 -23.19
N GLU A 7 3.51 1.78 -22.62
CA GLU A 7 4.05 0.83 -21.66
C GLU A 7 3.11 0.80 -20.45
N ARG A 8 2.33 -0.27 -20.36
CA ARG A 8 1.55 -0.52 -19.16
C ARG A 8 2.51 -1.05 -18.10
N GLN A 9 2.43 -0.47 -16.93
CA GLN A 9 3.12 -0.93 -15.74
C GLN A 9 2.12 -1.55 -14.77
N GLN A 10 2.58 -2.42 -13.89
CA GLN A 10 1.77 -2.94 -12.81
C GLN A 10 1.34 -1.79 -11.88
N CYS A 11 0.11 -1.82 -11.37
CA CYS A 11 -0.33 -0.88 -10.33
C CYS A 11 0.63 -0.94 -9.14
N GLU A 12 1.13 0.21 -8.69
CA GLU A 12 2.01 0.28 -7.52
C GLU A 12 1.32 -0.22 -6.24
N CYS A 13 -0.01 -0.29 -6.22
CA CYS A 13 -0.77 -0.89 -5.14
C CYS A 13 -0.46 -2.36 -4.92
N ALA A 14 -0.09 -3.10 -5.97
CA ALA A 14 0.29 -4.50 -5.88
C ALA A 14 1.55 -4.71 -5.03
N SER A 15 2.39 -3.68 -4.90
CA SER A 15 3.63 -3.73 -4.14
C SER A 15 3.44 -3.68 -2.62
N PHE A 16 2.22 -3.43 -2.13
CA PHE A 16 1.98 -3.29 -0.70
C PHE A 16 1.36 -4.55 -0.10
N TRP A 17 1.84 -4.91 1.09
CA TRP A 17 1.22 -5.93 1.91
C TRP A 17 1.31 -5.63 3.41
N GLY A 18 0.34 -6.12 4.16
CA GLY A 18 0.30 -6.06 5.62
C GLY A 18 0.62 -7.42 6.23
N LEU A 19 1.30 -7.43 7.38
CA LEU A 19 1.29 -8.56 8.30
C LEU A 19 0.14 -8.36 9.27
N VAL A 20 -0.87 -9.23 9.20
CA VAL A 20 -2.05 -9.18 10.07
C VAL A 20 -2.13 -10.42 10.98
N PRO A 21 -2.55 -10.27 12.25
CA PRO A 21 -2.73 -11.42 13.15
C PRO A 21 -4.00 -12.19 12.75
N ASP A 22 -3.89 -13.50 12.54
CA ASP A 22 -5.02 -14.36 12.14
C ASP A 22 -5.80 -14.92 13.34
N GLY A 23 -5.82 -14.18 14.45
CA GLY A 23 -6.66 -14.49 15.61
C GLY A 23 -5.91 -14.85 16.89
N GLU A 24 -4.69 -15.42 16.88
CA GLU A 24 -4.01 -15.68 18.17
C GLU A 24 -2.49 -15.95 18.13
N THR A 25 -1.90 -16.49 17.05
CA THR A 25 -0.45 -16.81 17.08
C THR A 25 0.26 -16.76 15.72
N THR A 26 -0.48 -16.54 14.63
CA THR A 26 0.07 -16.55 13.28
C THR A 26 -0.11 -15.19 12.63
N TRP A 27 0.92 -14.78 11.90
CA TRP A 27 0.87 -13.61 11.03
C TRP A 27 0.66 -14.10 9.61
N ARG A 28 -0.32 -13.52 8.90
CA ARG A 28 -0.51 -13.75 7.48
C ARG A 28 -0.16 -12.50 6.68
N VAL A 29 0.35 -12.70 5.47
CA VAL A 29 0.59 -11.63 4.51
C VAL A 29 -0.72 -11.35 3.78
N GLU A 30 -1.24 -10.15 3.91
CA GLU A 30 -2.35 -9.66 3.10
C GLU A 30 -1.84 -8.64 2.09
N THR A 31 -1.89 -8.98 0.82
CA THR A 31 -1.60 -8.04 -0.26
C THR A 31 -2.83 -7.21 -0.60
N THR A 32 -2.68 -6.16 -1.39
CA THR A 32 -3.84 -5.47 -1.99
C THR A 32 -4.62 -6.32 -3.00
N GLY A 33 -4.08 -7.48 -3.38
CA GLY A 33 -4.66 -8.38 -4.39
C GLY A 33 -4.70 -7.79 -5.80
N CYS A 34 -3.97 -6.71 -6.07
CA CYS A 34 -4.06 -6.02 -7.35
C CYS A 34 -3.21 -6.70 -8.43
N ASP A 35 -3.86 -7.05 -9.54
CA ASP A 35 -3.29 -7.58 -10.77
C ASP A 35 -3.41 -6.60 -11.96
N SER A 36 -3.88 -5.38 -11.69
CA SER A 36 -4.20 -4.41 -12.74
C SER A 36 -2.95 -3.75 -13.32
N GLU A 37 -2.92 -3.62 -14.65
CA GLU A 37 -1.91 -2.85 -15.37
C GLU A 37 -2.46 -1.47 -15.78
N THR A 38 -1.63 -0.44 -15.68
CA THR A 38 -2.01 0.96 -15.89
C THR A 38 -0.86 1.73 -16.56
N SER A 39 -1.18 2.78 -17.30
CA SER A 39 -0.16 3.73 -17.81
C SER A 39 0.21 4.81 -16.79
N ARG A 40 -0.41 4.80 -15.61
CA ARG A 40 -0.15 5.71 -14.48
C ARG A 40 0.46 4.93 -13.32
N THR A 41 0.86 5.62 -12.26
CA THR A 41 1.32 5.01 -10.99
C THR A 41 0.26 4.08 -10.37
N TRP A 42 -1.00 4.52 -10.39
CA TRP A 42 -2.12 3.80 -9.80
C TRP A 42 -3.17 3.51 -10.87
N ALA A 43 -3.78 2.32 -10.80
CA ALA A 43 -5.02 2.09 -11.53
C ALA A 43 -6.12 3.02 -10.99
N PRO A 44 -7.13 3.39 -11.80
CA PRO A 44 -8.18 4.30 -11.37
C PRO A 44 -8.84 3.88 -10.04
N GLY A 45 -8.74 4.73 -9.02
CA GLY A 45 -9.32 4.52 -7.68
C GLY A 45 -8.53 3.58 -6.76
N HIS A 46 -7.37 3.05 -7.18
CA HIS A 46 -6.56 2.16 -6.34
C HIS A 46 -5.71 2.89 -5.31
N ASP A 47 -5.40 4.17 -5.55
CA ASP A 47 -4.82 5.08 -4.55
C ASP A 47 -5.75 5.19 -3.32
N GLY A 48 -7.05 5.42 -3.54
CA GLY A 48 -8.05 5.47 -2.48
C GLY A 48 -8.21 4.13 -1.74
N LYS A 49 -8.18 3.01 -2.48
CA LYS A 49 -8.19 1.67 -1.87
C LYS A 49 -6.98 1.46 -0.98
N LEU A 50 -5.76 1.68 -1.51
CA LEU A 50 -4.53 1.50 -0.73
C LEU A 50 -4.53 2.40 0.51
N LYS A 51 -4.92 3.67 0.36
CA LYS A 51 -5.06 4.60 1.47
C LYS A 51 -5.97 4.06 2.58
N GLY A 52 -7.14 3.52 2.22
CA GLY A 52 -8.04 2.87 3.16
C GLY A 52 -7.44 1.62 3.82
N HIS A 53 -6.68 0.81 3.07
CA HIS A 53 -5.94 -0.33 3.61
C HIS A 53 -4.89 0.10 4.62
N LEU A 54 -4.08 1.12 4.32
CA LEU A 54 -3.07 1.65 5.24
C LEU A 54 -3.71 2.13 6.55
N ILE A 55 -4.84 2.85 6.49
CA ILE A 55 -5.55 3.29 7.69
C ILE A 55 -6.00 2.08 8.53
N ARG A 56 -6.65 1.09 7.90
CA ARG A 56 -7.11 -0.13 8.60
C ARG A 56 -5.96 -0.89 9.26
N TRP A 57 -4.86 -1.11 8.54
CA TRP A 57 -3.69 -1.80 9.09
C TRP A 57 -3.01 -0.99 10.18
N GLY A 58 -2.92 0.33 10.03
CA GLY A 58 -2.33 1.21 11.05
C GLY A 58 -3.14 1.19 12.35
N VAL A 59 -4.47 1.32 12.27
CA VAL A 59 -5.37 1.24 13.43
C VAL A 59 -5.30 -0.14 14.10
N ALA A 60 -5.13 -1.20 13.31
CA ALA A 60 -4.95 -2.56 13.83
C ALA A 60 -3.54 -2.85 14.36
N GLY A 61 -2.61 -1.87 14.36
CA GLY A 61 -1.22 -2.07 14.78
C GLY A 61 -0.41 -3.03 13.89
N CYS A 62 -0.88 -3.28 12.67
CA CYS A 62 -0.26 -4.19 11.72
C CYS A 62 0.98 -3.54 11.07
N TRP A 63 2.00 -4.35 10.79
CA TRP A 63 3.17 -3.90 10.03
C TRP A 63 2.85 -3.88 8.54
N VAL A 64 3.29 -2.84 7.84
CA VAL A 64 3.09 -2.70 6.39
C VAL A 64 4.43 -2.68 5.69
N PHE A 65 4.51 -3.45 4.60
CA PHE A 65 5.68 -3.55 3.78
C PHE A 65 5.36 -3.15 2.35
N LYS A 66 6.35 -2.57 1.69
CA LYS A 66 6.33 -2.26 0.27
C LYS A 66 7.46 -3.00 -0.43
N THR A 67 7.16 -3.66 -1.54
CA THR A 67 8.17 -4.22 -2.44
C THR A 67 8.60 -3.25 -3.51
N SER A 68 9.91 -3.21 -3.72
CA SER A 68 10.55 -2.51 -4.81
C SER A 68 11.57 -3.48 -5.42
N GLY A 69 11.20 -4.17 -6.50
CA GLY A 69 11.97 -5.29 -7.02
C GLY A 69 12.06 -6.43 -6.00
N ASP A 70 13.27 -6.89 -5.71
CA ASP A 70 13.53 -7.98 -4.76
C ASP A 70 13.62 -7.53 -3.28
N VAL A 71 13.43 -6.24 -3.02
CA VAL A 71 13.56 -5.66 -1.67
C VAL A 71 12.18 -5.33 -1.10
N ALA A 72 11.89 -5.84 0.09
CA ALA A 72 10.74 -5.44 0.89
C ALA A 72 11.17 -4.55 2.06
N THR A 73 10.58 -3.36 2.17
CA THR A 73 10.83 -2.43 3.27
C THR A 73 9.60 -2.36 4.16
N GLY A 74 9.75 -2.62 5.47
CA GLY A 74 8.67 -2.57 6.45
C GLY A 74 8.67 -1.27 7.25
N GLN A 75 7.52 -0.60 7.34
CA GLN A 75 7.32 0.64 8.11
C GLN A 75 5.88 0.73 8.63
N GLY A 76 5.62 1.70 9.52
CA GLY A 76 4.26 1.97 10.00
C GLY A 76 3.38 2.55 8.90
N SER A 77 2.09 2.20 8.89
CA SER A 77 1.13 2.65 7.87
C SER A 77 1.03 4.17 7.75
N ALA A 78 1.16 4.90 8.87
CA ALA A 78 1.21 6.35 8.90
C ALA A 78 2.44 6.91 8.15
N GLN A 79 3.59 6.24 8.27
CA GLN A 79 4.82 6.62 7.57
C GLN A 79 4.67 6.41 6.07
N TRP A 80 4.08 5.28 5.64
CA TRP A 80 3.74 5.05 4.24
C TRP A 80 2.77 6.10 3.70
N GLY A 81 1.72 6.41 4.46
CA GLY A 81 0.78 7.49 4.11
C GLY A 81 1.50 8.82 3.85
N ARG A 82 2.41 9.24 4.73
CA ARG A 82 3.20 10.47 4.56
C ARG A 82 4.08 10.43 3.31
N GLN A 83 4.78 9.33 3.06
CA GLN A 83 5.64 9.18 1.87
C GLN A 83 4.85 9.21 0.56
N LEU A 84 3.62 8.71 0.57
CA LEU A 84 2.71 8.73 -0.57
C LEU A 84 1.94 10.07 -0.72
N GLY A 85 2.20 11.05 0.16
CA GLY A 85 1.52 12.35 0.12
C GLY A 85 0.10 12.34 0.70
N TRP A 86 -0.22 11.39 1.59
CA TRP A 86 -1.51 11.24 2.26
C TRP A 86 -1.38 11.53 3.76
N PRO A 87 -1.23 12.80 4.18
CA PRO A 87 -1.04 13.16 5.58
C PRO A 87 -2.23 12.73 6.46
N ASP A 88 -3.44 12.72 5.91
CA ASP A 88 -4.68 12.31 6.56
C ASP A 88 -4.78 10.80 6.85
N VAL A 89 -3.83 10.00 6.34
CA VAL A 89 -3.66 8.60 6.81
C VAL A 89 -3.09 8.59 8.21
N ALA A 90 -2.08 9.42 8.47
CA ALA A 90 -1.46 9.48 9.79
C ALA A 90 -2.43 10.02 10.84
N GLU A 91 -3.18 11.08 10.52
CA GLU A 91 -4.20 11.67 11.40
C GLU A 91 -5.31 10.68 11.77
N ARG A 92 -5.64 9.75 10.88
CA ARG A 92 -6.66 8.72 11.15
C ARG A 92 -6.14 7.53 11.95
N ILE A 93 -4.85 7.26 11.90
CA ILE A 93 -4.22 6.17 12.66
C ILE A 93 -3.89 6.63 14.09
N ASP A 94 -3.39 7.86 14.22
CA ASP A 94 -3.02 8.49 15.47
C ASP A 94 -3.75 9.86 15.56
N PRO A 95 -5.04 9.86 15.94
CA PRO A 95 -5.74 11.11 16.19
C PRO A 95 -5.08 11.76 17.40
N GLN A 96 -4.35 12.85 17.18
CA GLN A 96 -3.82 13.67 18.27
C GLN A 96 -5.01 14.13 19.12
N ASP A 97 -5.08 13.65 20.37
CA ASP A 97 -6.08 14.03 21.39
C ASP A 97 -6.14 15.54 21.62
#